data_AF-A0A2K8SYP5-F1
#
_entry.id   AF-A0A2K8SYP5-F1
#
_cell.length_a   1.000
_cell.length_b   1.000
_cell.length_c   1.000
_cell.angle_alpha   90.00
_cell.angle_beta   90.00
_cell.angle_gamma   90.00
#
_symmetry.space_group_name_H-M   'P 1'
#
loop_
_entity.id
_entity.type
_entity.pdbx_description
1 polymer ?
#
loop_
_entity_poly.entity_id
_entity_poly.type
_entity_poly.pdbx_seq_one_letter_code
_entity_poly.pdbx_strand_id
1 'polypeptide(L)'
;MLHLSLLCSESEVREIELIVPPAANMPALRGLALHKKFGGGRNLTLAEAIAHKKPLTAEDINTMVDFFEKFKPDMDDPGWYNPEKPSVGWIRWSLMGDQSGKSWSLDTKKILEKGLKDKSIKIKTPE
;
A
#
# COMPACT_ATOMS: atom_id res chain seq x y z
N MET A 1 -45.85 28.92 11.84
CA MET A 1 -44.53 29.53 11.61
C MET A 1 -43.52 28.40 11.54
N LEU A 2 -43.15 27.99 10.32
CA LEU A 2 -42.23 26.87 10.06
C LEU A 2 -40.81 27.30 10.46
N HIS A 3 -40.23 26.70 11.49
CA HIS A 3 -38.80 26.82 11.76
C HIS A 3 -38.12 25.56 11.22
N LEU A 4 -37.80 25.60 9.93
CA LEU A 4 -36.96 24.59 9.28
C LEU A 4 -35.52 24.83 9.75
N SER A 5 -35.13 24.18 10.84
CA SER A 5 -33.74 24.14 11.28
C SER A 5 -32.95 23.30 10.26
N LEU A 6 -32.33 24.00 9.32
CA LEU A 6 -31.30 23.47 8.44
C LEU A 6 -30.11 23.10 9.34
N LEU A 7 -30.05 21.85 9.78
CA LEU A 7 -28.82 21.25 10.31
C LEU A 7 -27.84 21.19 9.13
N CYS A 8 -27.04 22.25 8.98
CA CYS A 8 -25.78 22.16 8.26
C CYS A 8 -25.00 21.02 8.89
N SER A 9 -24.99 19.87 8.23
CA SER A 9 -24.07 18.78 8.52
C SER A 9 -22.67 19.34 8.29
N GLU A 10 -22.01 19.81 9.35
CA GLU A 10 -20.56 19.94 9.33
C GLU A 10 -20.00 18.57 8.93
N SER A 11 -19.41 18.51 7.73
CA SER A 11 -18.73 17.32 7.27
C SER A 11 -17.54 17.08 8.19
N GLU A 12 -17.72 16.19 9.17
CA GLU A 12 -16.68 15.79 10.10
C GLU A 12 -15.47 15.28 9.30
N VAL A 13 -14.36 16.02 9.36
CA VAL A 13 -13.12 15.64 8.67
C VAL A 13 -12.59 14.38 9.34
N ARG A 14 -12.52 13.28 8.59
CA ARG A 14 -12.07 12.00 9.13
C ARG A 14 -10.55 11.93 9.09
N GLU A 15 -9.92 11.77 10.25
CA GLU A 15 -8.51 11.43 10.30
C GLU A 15 -8.35 9.93 10.01
N ILE A 16 -7.49 9.59 9.05
CA ILE A 16 -7.25 8.21 8.62
C ILE A 16 -5.78 7.83 8.71
N GLU A 17 -5.52 6.61 9.16
CA GLU A 17 -4.21 5.96 9.11
C GLU A 17 -4.19 4.94 7.98
N LEU A 18 -3.13 4.95 7.18
CA LEU A 18 -2.98 4.06 6.03
C LEU A 18 -2.20 2.82 6.45
N ILE A 19 -2.90 1.86 7.05
CA ILE A 19 -2.30 0.61 7.50
C ILE A 19 -2.65 -0.51 6.52
N VAL A 20 -1.63 -1.22 6.07
CA VAL A 20 -1.80 -2.34 5.15
C VAL A 20 -2.59 -3.50 5.79
N PRO A 21 -3.48 -4.17 5.03
CA PRO A 21 -4.20 -5.33 5.53
C PRO A 21 -3.28 -6.54 5.71
N PRO A 22 -3.65 -7.53 6.56
CA PRO A 22 -2.86 -8.75 6.75
C PRO A 22 -2.50 -9.48 5.45
N ALA A 23 -3.39 -9.46 4.46
CA ALA A 23 -3.17 -10.10 3.16
C ALA A 23 -2.00 -9.50 2.36
N ALA A 24 -1.67 -8.22 2.56
CA ALA A 24 -0.51 -7.56 1.94
C ALA A 24 0.74 -7.59 2.85
N ASN A 25 0.54 -7.55 4.16
CA ASN A 25 1.62 -7.62 5.15
C ASN A 25 2.41 -8.94 5.12
N MET A 26 1.71 -10.08 5.04
CA MET A 26 2.36 -11.41 5.07
C MET A 26 3.30 -11.63 3.88
N PRO A 27 2.94 -11.26 2.63
CA PRO A 27 3.88 -11.25 1.53
C PRO A 27 5.10 -10.35 1.73
N ALA A 28 4.96 -9.17 2.36
CA ALA A 28 6.09 -8.29 2.62
C ALA A 28 7.10 -8.92 3.59
N LEU A 29 6.62 -9.60 4.63
CA LEU A 29 7.47 -10.41 5.52
C LEU A 29 8.22 -11.50 4.73
N ARG A 30 7.53 -12.19 3.82
CA ARG A 30 8.15 -13.17 2.90
C ARG A 30 9.20 -12.52 2.02
N GLY A 31 8.89 -11.38 1.42
CA GLY A 31 9.79 -10.62 0.54
C GLY A 31 11.07 -10.22 1.25
N LEU A 32 10.98 -9.75 2.49
CA LEU A 32 12.15 -9.42 3.32
C LEU A 32 13.00 -10.66 3.63
N ALA A 33 12.37 -11.80 3.94
CA ALA A 33 13.07 -13.06 4.17
C ALA A 33 13.78 -13.56 2.89
N LEU A 34 13.13 -13.48 1.74
CA LEU A 34 13.70 -13.85 0.44
C LEU A 34 14.83 -12.90 0.05
N HIS A 35 14.66 -11.58 0.23
CA HIS A 35 15.70 -10.58 0.02
C HIS A 35 16.94 -10.87 0.87
N LYS A 36 16.76 -11.17 2.15
CA LYS A 36 17.87 -11.52 3.05
C LYS A 36 18.64 -12.76 2.58
N LYS A 37 17.96 -13.74 1.99
CA LYS A 37 18.57 -15.01 1.56
C LYS A 37 19.18 -14.94 0.15
N PHE A 38 18.52 -14.27 -0.79
CA PHE A 38 18.84 -14.31 -2.22
C PHE A 38 19.21 -12.95 -2.82
N GLY A 39 19.06 -11.85 -2.06
CA GLY A 39 19.22 -10.48 -2.54
C GLY A 39 18.07 -10.02 -3.43
N GLY A 40 18.32 -9.01 -4.27
CA GLY A 40 17.34 -8.45 -5.21
C GLY A 40 16.28 -7.54 -4.58
N GLY A 41 15.41 -6.91 -5.35
CA GLY A 41 14.41 -5.98 -4.82
C GLY A 41 14.97 -4.60 -4.40
N ARG A 42 14.07 -3.69 -4.01
CA ARG A 42 14.37 -2.31 -3.58
C ARG A 42 13.27 -1.79 -2.64
N ASN A 43 13.39 -0.55 -2.15
CA ASN A 43 12.42 0.10 -1.25
C ASN A 43 12.25 -0.64 0.10
N LEU A 44 13.36 -1.08 0.71
CA LEU A 44 13.34 -1.92 1.90
C LEU A 44 12.65 -1.26 3.10
N THR A 45 12.83 0.06 3.30
CA THR A 45 12.16 0.80 4.38
C THR A 45 10.62 0.74 4.25
N LEU A 46 10.10 0.92 3.03
CA LEU A 46 8.67 0.79 2.78
C LEU A 46 8.21 -0.67 2.94
N ALA A 47 9.01 -1.63 2.48
CA ALA A 47 8.72 -3.04 2.69
C ALA A 47 8.66 -3.42 4.18
N GLU A 48 9.56 -2.88 5.02
CA GLU A 48 9.54 -3.03 6.47
C GLU A 48 8.31 -2.39 7.11
N ALA A 49 7.90 -1.20 6.64
CA ALA A 49 6.68 -0.55 7.10
C ALA A 49 5.44 -1.39 6.78
N ILE A 50 5.33 -1.93 5.56
CA ILE A 50 4.27 -2.85 5.13
C ILE A 50 4.31 -4.14 6.00
N ALA A 51 5.50 -4.73 6.17
CA ALA A 51 5.71 -5.98 6.90
C ALA A 51 5.44 -5.87 8.41
N HIS A 52 5.46 -4.66 8.99
CA HIS A 52 5.15 -4.43 10.40
C HIS A 52 3.86 -3.63 10.63
N LYS A 53 3.03 -3.46 9.58
CA LYS A 53 1.76 -2.72 9.64
C LYS A 53 1.94 -1.31 10.21
N LYS A 54 3.05 -0.65 9.87
CA LYS A 54 3.28 0.75 10.23
C LYS A 54 2.37 1.65 9.39
N PRO A 55 1.92 2.80 9.93
CA PRO A 55 1.19 3.78 9.14
C PRO A 55 2.02 4.24 7.94
N LEU A 56 1.42 4.25 6.76
CA LEU A 56 2.03 4.73 5.52
C LEU A 56 1.59 6.16 5.20
N THR A 57 2.40 6.85 4.41
CA THR A 57 2.08 8.18 3.88
C THR A 57 1.32 8.07 2.55
N ALA A 58 0.73 9.17 2.08
CA ALA A 58 0.16 9.22 0.73
C ALA A 58 1.22 8.98 -0.37
N GLU A 59 2.46 9.42 -0.12
CA GLU A 59 3.58 9.23 -1.03
C GLU A 59 3.98 7.75 -1.12
N ASP A 60 3.95 7.02 0.00
CA ASP A 60 4.14 5.57 0.00
C ASP A 60 3.08 4.85 -0.84
N ILE A 61 1.81 5.26 -0.75
CA ILE A 61 0.74 4.71 -1.59
C ILE A 61 1.01 4.95 -3.07
N ASN A 62 1.42 6.17 -3.45
CA ASN A 62 1.79 6.47 -4.84
C ASN A 62 2.99 5.62 -5.29
N THR A 63 4.01 5.49 -4.43
CA THR A 63 5.17 4.64 -4.66
C THR A 63 4.75 3.19 -4.90
N MET A 64 3.79 2.65 -4.14
CA MET A 64 3.25 1.30 -4.36
C MET A 64 2.53 1.19 -5.71
N VAL A 65 1.65 2.14 -6.04
CA VAL A 65 0.89 2.11 -7.31
C VAL A 65 1.83 2.15 -8.52
N ASP A 66 2.73 3.12 -8.55
CA ASP A 66 3.69 3.31 -9.65
C ASP A 66 4.62 2.10 -9.79
N PHE A 67 5.00 1.51 -8.65
CA PHE A 67 5.77 0.28 -8.60
C PHE A 67 5.06 -0.86 -9.35
N PHE A 68 3.81 -1.15 -9.00
CA PHE A 68 3.07 -2.30 -9.57
C PHE A 68 2.71 -2.11 -11.03
N GLU A 69 2.57 -0.87 -11.49
CA GLU A 69 2.41 -0.54 -12.90
C GLU A 69 3.73 -0.79 -13.66
N LYS A 70 4.83 -0.20 -13.18
CA LYS A 70 6.14 -0.30 -13.81
C LYS A 70 6.66 -1.74 -13.90
N PHE A 71 6.45 -2.53 -12.84
CA PHE A 71 6.96 -3.89 -12.72
C PHE A 71 5.92 -4.96 -13.02
N LYS A 72 4.82 -4.62 -13.72
CA LYS A 72 3.87 -5.62 -14.22
C LYS A 72 4.55 -6.76 -15.01
N PRO A 73 5.56 -6.51 -15.88
CA PRO A 73 6.21 -7.58 -16.63
C PRO A 73 7.02 -8.58 -15.78
N ASP A 74 7.41 -8.23 -14.54
CA ASP A 74 8.15 -9.13 -13.64
C ASP A 74 7.40 -10.45 -13.41
N MET A 75 6.07 -10.44 -13.53
CA MET A 75 5.23 -11.63 -13.36
C MET A 75 5.51 -12.74 -14.37
N ASP A 76 6.15 -12.40 -15.49
CA ASP A 76 6.50 -13.35 -16.56
C ASP A 76 7.90 -13.97 -16.35
N ASP A 77 8.63 -13.56 -15.30
CA ASP A 77 9.97 -14.05 -15.00
C ASP A 77 9.98 -15.56 -14.65
N PRO A 78 10.92 -16.35 -15.21
CA PRO A 78 11.15 -17.72 -14.76
C PRO A 78 11.49 -17.76 -13.26
N GLY A 79 10.82 -18.61 -12.50
CA GLY A 79 10.99 -18.69 -11.03
C GLY A 79 10.04 -17.79 -10.23
N TRP A 80 9.03 -17.20 -10.90
CA TRP A 80 7.87 -16.63 -10.23
C TRP A 80 7.23 -17.66 -9.29
N TYR A 81 6.96 -17.28 -8.03
CA TYR A 81 6.48 -18.18 -6.96
C TYR A 81 7.39 -19.36 -6.56
N ASN A 82 8.69 -19.38 -6.89
CA ASN A 82 9.61 -20.42 -6.44
C ASN A 82 10.43 -19.98 -5.20
N PRO A 83 10.14 -20.46 -3.97
CA PRO A 83 10.86 -20.04 -2.76
C PRO A 83 12.30 -20.55 -2.65
N GLU A 84 12.69 -21.57 -3.42
CA GLU A 84 14.04 -22.13 -3.41
C GLU A 84 14.96 -21.44 -4.42
N LYS A 85 14.38 -21.00 -5.55
CA LYS A 85 15.06 -20.26 -6.60
C LYS A 85 14.14 -19.13 -7.10
N PRO A 86 13.90 -18.10 -6.27
CA PRO A 86 12.95 -17.04 -6.60
C PRO A 86 13.50 -16.17 -7.74
N SER A 87 12.60 -15.71 -8.62
CA SER A 87 12.95 -14.61 -9.52
C SER A 87 13.14 -13.31 -8.74
N VAL A 88 13.99 -12.41 -9.25
CA VAL A 88 14.16 -11.07 -8.67
C VAL A 88 12.83 -10.31 -8.70
N GLY A 89 12.04 -10.49 -9.76
CA GLY A 89 10.71 -9.94 -9.89
C GLY A 89 9.78 -10.35 -8.75
N TRP A 90 9.75 -11.65 -8.39
CA TRP A 90 8.90 -12.13 -7.32
C TRP A 90 9.31 -11.60 -5.96
N ILE A 91 10.62 -11.54 -5.66
CA ILE A 91 11.11 -10.90 -4.41
C ILE A 91 10.64 -9.46 -4.34
N ARG A 92 10.79 -8.71 -5.44
CA ARG A 92 10.41 -7.30 -5.54
C ARG A 92 8.92 -7.10 -5.31
N TRP A 93 8.07 -7.93 -5.90
CA TRP A 93 6.62 -7.89 -5.70
C TRP A 93 6.21 -8.29 -4.28
N SER A 94 6.83 -9.32 -3.73
CA SER A 94 6.57 -9.75 -2.36
C SER A 94 6.89 -8.65 -1.35
N LEU A 95 8.00 -7.93 -1.50
CA LEU A 95 8.33 -6.76 -0.66
C LEU A 95 7.21 -5.71 -0.60
N MET A 96 6.44 -5.57 -1.68
CA MET A 96 5.34 -4.59 -1.80
C MET A 96 3.96 -5.18 -1.47
N GLY A 97 3.89 -6.44 -1.04
CA GLY A 97 2.65 -7.08 -0.61
C GLY A 97 1.97 -7.98 -1.64
N ASP A 98 2.68 -8.40 -2.69
CA ASP A 98 2.14 -9.17 -3.84
C ASP A 98 0.87 -8.49 -4.43
N GLN A 99 -0.03 -9.29 -5.00
CA GLN A 99 -1.29 -8.83 -5.58
C GLN A 99 -2.21 -8.14 -4.56
N SER A 100 -2.17 -8.56 -3.29
CA SER A 100 -2.97 -7.92 -2.23
C SER A 100 -2.51 -6.50 -1.95
N GLY A 101 -1.19 -6.25 -1.93
CA GLY A 101 -0.62 -4.90 -1.82
C GLY A 101 -0.98 -4.02 -3.01
N LYS A 102 -0.96 -4.61 -4.22
CA LYS A 102 -1.39 -3.92 -5.44
C LYS A 102 -2.85 -3.47 -5.39
N SER A 103 -3.77 -4.39 -5.11
CA SER A 103 -5.19 -4.06 -5.05
C SER A 103 -5.46 -3.01 -3.97
N TRP A 104 -4.88 -3.19 -2.77
CA TRP A 104 -5.06 -2.27 -1.67
C TRP A 104 -4.53 -0.86 -1.97
N SER A 105 -3.33 -0.72 -2.53
CA SER A 105 -2.74 0.58 -2.85
C SER A 105 -3.56 1.32 -3.93
N LEU A 106 -4.05 0.62 -4.94
CA LEU A 106 -4.93 1.20 -5.97
C LEU A 106 -6.25 1.71 -5.38
N ASP A 107 -6.89 0.92 -4.51
CA ASP A 107 -8.16 1.32 -3.90
C ASP A 107 -7.95 2.46 -2.90
N THR A 108 -6.86 2.41 -2.13
CA THR A 108 -6.49 3.49 -1.20
C THR A 108 -6.22 4.78 -1.96
N LYS A 109 -5.48 4.75 -3.07
CA LYS A 109 -5.23 5.94 -3.90
C LYS A 109 -6.52 6.62 -4.35
N LYS A 110 -7.51 5.85 -4.82
CA LYS A 110 -8.82 6.38 -5.21
C LYS A 110 -9.57 7.04 -4.04
N ILE A 111 -9.51 6.42 -2.86
CA ILE A 111 -10.12 6.98 -1.65
C ILE A 111 -9.46 8.30 -1.28
N LEU A 112 -8.12 8.37 -1.33
CA LEU A 112 -7.36 9.57 -1.03
C LEU A 112 -7.68 10.71 -2.01
N GLU A 113 -7.67 10.42 -3.31
CA GLU A 113 -7.99 11.42 -4.35
C GLU A 113 -9.40 12.01 -4.17
N LYS A 114 -10.39 11.16 -3.88
CA LYS A 114 -11.76 11.62 -3.60
C LYS A 114 -11.84 12.42 -2.30
N GLY A 115 -11.31 11.88 -1.21
CA GLY A 115 -11.42 12.50 0.11
C GLY A 115 -10.68 13.84 0.19
N LEU A 116 -9.51 13.96 -0.45
CA LEU A 116 -8.75 15.21 -0.51
C LEU A 116 -9.47 16.27 -1.36
N LYS A 117 -10.06 15.87 -2.48
CA LYS A 117 -10.87 16.77 -3.33
C LYS A 117 -12.06 17.35 -2.56
N ASP A 118 -12.73 16.50 -1.78
CA ASP A 118 -13.91 16.88 -1.00
C ASP A 118 -13.54 17.48 0.37
N LYS A 119 -12.24 17.62 0.68
CA LYS A 119 -11.70 18.05 1.99
C LYS A 119 -12.26 17.27 3.19
N SER A 120 -12.67 16.02 2.96
CA SER A 120 -13.36 15.18 3.95
C SER A 120 -12.43 14.26 4.74
N ILE A 121 -11.15 14.19 4.37
CA ILE A 121 -10.15 13.37 5.06
C ILE A 121 -8.91 14.19 5.42
N LYS A 122 -8.30 13.82 6.54
CA LYS A 122 -6.94 14.22 6.91
C LYS A 122 -6.12 12.95 7.09
N ILE A 123 -4.95 12.87 6.44
CA ILE A 123 -4.07 11.71 6.59
C ILE A 123 -3.20 11.95 7.81
N LYS A 124 -3.24 11.02 8.77
CA LYS A 124 -2.34 11.06 9.91
C LYS A 124 -0.94 10.69 9.44
N THR A 125 -0.02 11.64 9.53
CA THR A 125 1.39 11.42 9.20
C THR A 125 2.04 10.62 10.34
N PRO A 126 2.78 9.54 10.05
CA PRO A 126 3.58 8.87 11.08
C PRO A 126 4.58 9.86 11.70
N GLU A 127 4.69 9.83 13.04
CA GLU A 127 5.67 10.61 13.83
C GLU A 127 7.11 10.12 13.66
#